data_AF-A0A317L642-F1
#
_entry.id   AF-A0A317L642-F1
#
_cell.length_a   1.000
_cell.length_b   1.000
_cell.length_c   1.000
_cell.angle_alpha   90.00
_cell.angle_beta   90.00
_cell.angle_gamma   90.00
#
_symmetry.space_group_name_H-M   'P 1'
#
loop_
_entity.id
_entity.type
_entity.pdbx_description
1 polymer ?
#
loop_
_entity_poly.entity_id
_entity_poly.type
_entity_poly.pdbx_seq_one_letter_code
_entity_poly.pdbx_strand_id
1 'polypeptide(L)' 'MNITPQEKHLIKALREATLPPLFVLIRIRNQILDDIENIEESRRHEIVKALEEYIGPLWEDYYEQNKLHSKD' A
#
# COMPACT_ATOMS: atom_id res chain seq x y z
N MET A 1 7.91 17.16 -16.59
CA MET A 1 8.08 15.72 -16.87
C MET A 1 7.18 15.32 -18.03
N ASN A 2 7.71 14.66 -19.06
CA ASN A 2 6.91 14.09 -20.15
C ASN A 2 6.40 12.72 -19.73
N ILE A 3 5.20 12.67 -19.15
CA ILE A 3 4.53 11.42 -18.78
C ILE A 3 4.06 10.73 -20.06
N THR A 4 4.49 9.49 -20.26
CA THR A 4 4.13 8.65 -21.40
C THR A 4 2.64 8.28 -21.41
N PRO A 5 2.08 7.90 -22.57
CA PRO A 5 0.70 7.43 -22.64
C PRO A 5 0.41 6.22 -21.75
N GLN A 6 1.38 5.31 -21.60
CA GLN A 6 1.29 4.13 -20.74
C GLN A 6 1.22 4.54 -19.27
N GLU A 7 2.08 5.46 -18.83
CA GLU A 7 2.05 5.98 -17.47
C GLU A 7 0.75 6.73 -17.18
N LYS A 8 0.21 7.49 -18.14
CA LYS A 8 -1.12 8.12 -17.99
C LYS A 8 -2.24 7.09 -17.82
N HIS A 9 -2.22 6.01 -18.60
CA HIS A 9 -3.21 4.94 -18.49
C HIS A 9 -3.13 4.23 -17.13
N LEU A 10 -1.91 3.95 -16.67
CA LEU A 10 -1.67 3.36 -15.36
C LEU A 10 -2.17 4.26 -14.23
N ILE A 11 -1.84 5.56 -14.26
CA ILE A 11 -2.29 6.54 -13.27
C ILE A 11 -3.81 6.64 -13.24
N LYS A 12 -4.46 6.63 -14.41
CA LYS A 12 -5.92 6.65 -14.52
C LYS A 12 -6.53 5.39 -13.90
N ALA A 13 -6.02 4.21 -14.27
CA ALA A 13 -6.49 2.93 -13.71
C ALA A 13 -6.32 2.86 -12.19
N LEU A 14 -5.19 3.33 -11.65
CA LEU A 14 -4.96 3.39 -10.21
C LEU A 14 -5.88 4.37 -9.48
N ARG A 15 -6.27 5.47 -10.14
CA ARG A 15 -7.18 6.49 -9.57
C ARG A 15 -8.64 6.02 -9.60
N GLU A 16 -9.01 5.24 -10.61
CA GLU A 16 -10.34 4.65 -10.76
C GLU A 16 -10.49 3.36 -9.94
N ALA A 17 -9.39 2.70 -9.59
CA ALA A 17 -9.39 1.55 -8.70
C ALA A 17 -9.83 1.96 -7.29
N THR A 18 -10.95 1.41 -6.84
CA THR A 18 -11.30 1.35 -5.42
C THR A 18 -10.36 0.34 -4.76
N LEU A 19 -9.13 0.79 -4.46
CA LEU A 19 -8.12 -0.08 -3.86
C LEU A 19 -8.65 -0.68 -2.56
N PRO A 20 -8.51 -2.01 -2.37
CA PRO A 20 -8.88 -2.63 -1.11
C PRO A 20 -8.13 -1.99 0.07
N PRO A 21 -8.72 -1.97 1.28
CA PRO A 21 -8.14 -1.32 2.46
C PRO A 21 -6.66 -1.70 2.72
N LEU A 22 -6.29 -2.95 2.48
CA LEU A 22 -4.91 -3.44 2.58
C LEU A 22 -3.92 -2.62 1.72
N PHE A 23 -4.23 -2.39 0.44
CA PHE A 23 -3.34 -1.67 -0.47
C PHE A 23 -3.22 -0.19 -0.11
N VAL A 24 -4.28 0.40 0.44
CA VAL A 24 -4.25 1.77 0.96
C VAL A 24 -3.34 1.87 2.17
N LEU A 25 -3.41 0.92 3.11
CA LEU A 25 -2.55 0.88 4.29
C LEU A 25 -1.08 0.70 3.92
N ILE A 26 -0.76 -0.19 2.98
CA ILE A 26 0.61 -0.37 2.46
C ILE A 26 1.15 0.92 1.85
N ARG A 27 0.33 1.61 1.05
CA ARG A 27 0.72 2.89 0.44
C ARG A 27 1.03 3.94 1.51
N ILE A 28 0.16 4.09 2.51
CA ILE A 28 0.37 5.04 3.61
C ILE A 28 1.65 4.69 4.38
N ARG A 29 1.87 3.41 4.68
CA ARG A 29 3.09 2.93 5.35
C ARG A 29 4.36 3.32 4.58
N ASN A 30 4.36 3.18 3.26
CA ASN A 30 5.50 3.57 2.43
C ASN A 30 5.68 5.08 2.36
N GLN A 31 4.59 5.84 2.22
CA GLN A 31 4.66 7.31 2.24
C GLN A 31 5.26 7.84 3.55
N ILE A 32 4.88 7.24 4.68
CA ILE A 32 5.41 7.63 5.99
C ILE A 32 6.87 7.19 6.13
N LEU A 33 7.24 6.00 5.66
CA LEU A 33 8.63 5.54 5.68
C LEU A 33 9.57 6.47 4.87
N ASP A 34 9.08 6.99 3.75
CA ASP A 34 9.86 7.85 2.85
C ASP A 34 9.83 9.34 3.27
N ASP A 35 8.98 9.72 4.23
CA ASP A 35 8.88 11.09 4.74
C ASP A 35 10.02 11.41 5.73
N ILE A 36 11.17 11.74 5.16
CA ILE A 36 12.37 12.13 5.90
C ILE A 36 12.41 13.62 6.29
N GLU A 37 11.52 14.44 5.73
CA GLU A 37 11.52 15.89 5.91
C GLU A 37 10.50 16.36 6.96
N ASN A 38 9.33 15.72 7.06
CA ASN A 38 8.23 16.22 7.89
C ASN A 38 7.98 15.37 9.14
N ILE A 39 8.62 14.20 9.26
CA ILE A 39 8.43 13.28 10.38
C ILE A 39 9.79 12.91 10.98
N GLU A 40 9.93 13.15 12.28
CA GLU A 40 11.07 12.70 13.08
C GLU A 40 11.28 11.19 12.94
N GLU A 41 12.53 10.74 12.82
CA GLU A 41 12.86 9.35 12.51
C GLU A 41 12.30 8.34 13.51
N SER A 42 12.38 8.63 14.81
CA SER A 42 11.83 7.79 15.86
C SER A 42 10.32 7.64 15.72
N ARG A 43 9.63 8.76 15.45
CA ARG A 43 8.18 8.79 15.28
C ARG A 43 7.76 8.07 14.00
N ARG A 44 8.52 8.21 12.92
CA ARG A 44 8.33 7.49 11.67
C ARG A 44 8.39 5.98 11.91
N HIS A 45 9.40 5.51 12.66
CA HIS A 45 9.54 4.10 13.01
C HIS A 45 8.34 3.57 13.82
N GLU A 46 7.88 4.33 14.83
CA GLU A 46 6.70 3.95 15.62
C GLU A 46 5.44 3.80 14.76
N ILE A 47 5.20 4.77 13.87
CA ILE A 47 4.02 4.76 13.01
C ILE A 47 4.09 3.61 11.99
N VAL A 48 5.26 3.40 11.37
CA VAL A 48 5.48 2.28 10.44
C VAL A 48 5.22 0.95 11.13
N LYS A 49 5.77 0.75 12.34
CA LYS A 49 5.56 -0.47 13.11
C LYS A 49 4.09 -0.70 13.44
N ALA A 50 3.38 0.35 13.88
CA ALA A 50 1.94 0.25 14.15
C ALA A 50 1.16 -0.13 12.88
N LEU A 51 1.49 0.45 11.72
CA LEU A 51 0.86 0.10 10.45
C LEU A 51 1.14 -1.35 10.04
N GLU A 52 2.36 -1.84 10.27
CA GLU A 52 2.74 -3.23 9.98
C GLU A 52 1.93 -4.24 10.82
N GLU A 53 1.61 -3.92 12.07
CA GLU A 53 0.74 -4.75 12.93
C GLU A 53 -0.68 -4.89 12.36
N TYR A 54 -1.20 -3.87 11.66
CA TYR A 54 -2.50 -3.94 10.97
C TYR A 54 -2.42 -4.58 9.58
N ILE A 55 -1.32 -4.33 8.85
CA ILE A 55 -1.12 -4.86 7.49
C ILE A 55 -0.92 -6.38 7.51
N GLY A 56 -0.17 -6.91 8.48
CA GLY A 56 0.17 -8.33 8.56
C GLY A 56 -1.04 -9.26 8.45
N PRO A 57 -2.04 -9.16 9.36
CA PRO A 57 -3.23 -10.00 9.32
C PRO A 57 -4.04 -9.83 8.02
N LEU A 58 -4.18 -8.60 7.53
CA LEU A 58 -4.90 -8.33 6.27
C LEU A 58 -4.20 -8.94 5.06
N TRP A 59 -2.87 -8.98 5.07
CA TRP A 59 -2.07 -9.61 4.02
C TRP A 59 -2.23 -11.13 4.03
N GLU A 60 -2.21 -11.74 5.22
CA GLU A 60 -2.46 -13.18 5.40
C GLU A 60 -3.86 -13.57 4.92
N ASP A 61 -4.90 -12.81 5.33
CA ASP A 61 -6.28 -13.02 4.89
C ASP A 61 -6.42 -12.90 3.36
N TYR A 62 -5.81 -11.88 2.77
CA TYR A 62 -5.81 -11.69 1.31
C TYR A 62 -5.14 -12.86 0.59
N TYR A 63 -4.00 -13.35 1.10
CA TYR A 63 -3.27 -14.45 0.48
C TYR A 63 -4.05 -15.77 0.57
N GLU A 64 -4.62 -16.09 1.72
CA GLU A 64 -5.41 -17.31 1.91
C GLU A 64 -6.70 -17.31 1.08
N GLN A 65 -7.38 -16.16 0.96
CA GLN A 65 -8.54 -16.01 0.06
C GLN A 65 -8.17 -16.24 -1.41
N ASN A 66 -7.04 -15.71 -1.88
CA ASN A 66 -6.57 -15.93 -3.25
C ASN A 66 -6.10 -17.36 -3.51
N LYS A 67 -5.56 -18.03 -2.49
CA LYS A 67 -5.15 -19.43 -2.55
C LYS A 67 -6.34 -20.38 -2.62
N LEU A 68 -7.46 -20.03 -1.97
CA LEU A 68 -8.74 -20.73 -2.11
C LEU A 68 -9.33 -20.55 -3.52
N HIS A 69 -9.30 -19.34 -4.07
CA HIS A 69 -9.82 -19.05 -5.41
C HIS A 69 -8.97 -19.60 -6.57
N SER A 70 -7.74 -20.04 -6.31
CA SER A 70 -6.86 -20.65 -7.32
C SER A 70 -6.98 -22.19 -7.42
N LYS A 71 -7.92 -22.80 -6.67
CA LYS A 71 -8.14 -24.26 -6.64
C LYS A 71 -9.32 -24.75 -7.48
N ASP A 72 -9.97 -23.88 -8.25
CA ASP A 72 -11.07 -24.23 -9.16
C ASP A 72 -10.61 -24.35 -10.62
#